data_AF-A0A9J5W4G7-F1
#
_entry.id   AF-A0A9J5W4G7-F1
#
_cell.length_a   1.000
_cell.length_b   1.000
_cell.length_c   1.000
_cell.angle_alpha   90.00
_cell.angle_beta   90.00
_cell.angle_gamma   90.00
#
_symmetry.space_group_name_H-M   'P 1'
#
loop_
_entity.id
_entity.type
_entity.pdbx_description
1 polymer ?
#
loop_
_entity_poly.entity_id
_entity_poly.type
_entity_poly.pdbx_seq_one_letter_code
_entity_poly.pdbx_strand_id
1 'polypeptide(L)'
;MQFIQSTDKSLFLHSHHQNSRNMMQPPESCVTLTNPTNKSVVLIPGDDDEIDIITDMAASIRAVEEILNYKFKNEKLLEQALTHSSCTDSPSYQRLEFVGDAALGLAISNFVYLTYPELDPGQLSLLRSANVSTEKLARVAVKHSLYKFVRHNTTSLDQKVKEFVIAVEQEKQAELHGGAMKAPKVLADIVESVVAAVYVDCHFDLKALWKIINGLLEPIITLDLLAQQPQPVTMLYELCQKEGKHVDIKHWRKEEKDIASVYVDGQFVVSATSENKENAKLHAAKAALTKLAYKHTSKLDLEAGPNTEFGGAKQKLNELCGRKKWPAPTYRIEKQVGPSHDRRFICSVQVAVAKGVVFVTGEEKMRVKDAENSAASAMIWGLQDSNLS
;
A
#
# COMPACT_ATOMS: atom_id res chain seq x y z
N MET A 1 -2.43 -61.68 -3.63
CA MET A 1 -3.32 -62.76 -4.16
C MET A 1 -4.73 -62.38 -3.72
N GLN A 2 -5.64 -61.94 -4.62
CA GLN A 2 -6.44 -62.78 -5.56
C GLN A 2 -7.30 -63.80 -4.79
N PHE A 3 -8.63 -63.93 -4.92
CA PHE A 3 -9.63 -63.53 -5.95
C PHE A 3 -10.86 -62.82 -5.27
N ILE A 4 -11.75 -61.98 -5.86
CA ILE A 4 -12.57 -62.08 -7.11
C ILE A 4 -13.60 -63.24 -6.99
N GLN A 5 -14.92 -63.21 -7.27
CA GLN A 5 -15.84 -62.46 -8.16
C GLN A 5 -17.29 -62.47 -7.52
N SER A 6 -18.14 -61.44 -7.65
CA SER A 6 -19.22 -61.25 -8.65
C SER A 6 -20.49 -62.14 -8.58
N THR A 7 -21.66 -61.51 -8.39
CA THR A 7 -22.85 -61.46 -9.30
C THR A 7 -23.93 -60.58 -8.63
N ASP A 8 -24.52 -59.53 -9.24
CA ASP A 8 -25.50 -59.49 -10.36
C ASP A 8 -26.79 -60.29 -10.07
N LYS A 9 -28.03 -59.83 -10.32
CA LYS A 9 -28.58 -58.54 -10.77
C LYS A 9 -30.12 -58.53 -10.59
N SER A 10 -30.75 -57.37 -10.78
CA SER A 10 -32.15 -57.15 -11.21
C SER A 10 -33.34 -57.45 -10.27
N LEU A 11 -34.26 -56.47 -10.19
CA LEU A 11 -35.71 -56.70 -10.14
C LEU A 11 -36.47 -55.53 -10.79
N PHE A 12 -37.48 -55.88 -11.59
CA PHE A 12 -38.29 -55.05 -12.50
C PHE A 12 -39.77 -55.44 -12.33
N LEU A 13 -40.80 -54.64 -12.66
CA LEU A 13 -40.93 -53.30 -13.26
C LEU A 13 -42.37 -52.78 -12.96
N HIS A 14 -42.76 -51.65 -13.57
CA HIS A 14 -44.16 -51.22 -13.84
C HIS A 14 -44.99 -50.67 -12.64
N SER A 15 -45.92 -49.71 -12.81
CA SER A 15 -46.51 -49.15 -14.05
C SER A 15 -46.96 -47.67 -13.96
N HIS A 16 -46.82 -46.98 -15.11
CA HIS A 16 -47.68 -45.95 -15.72
C HIS A 16 -48.74 -45.14 -14.93
N HIS A 17 -48.71 -43.81 -15.15
CA HIS A 17 -49.67 -43.23 -16.13
C HIS A 17 -49.14 -41.97 -16.84
N GLN A 18 -49.52 -41.80 -18.11
CA GLN A 18 -49.16 -40.67 -18.98
C GLN A 18 -50.21 -39.54 -18.92
N ASN A 19 -49.82 -38.29 -19.24
CA ASN A 19 -50.40 -37.61 -20.41
C ASN A 19 -49.53 -36.47 -20.95
N SER A 20 -49.69 -36.13 -22.23
CA SER A 20 -48.87 -35.14 -22.97
C SER A 20 -49.72 -34.16 -23.78
N ARG A 21 -49.18 -32.95 -24.08
CA ARG A 21 -49.52 -31.95 -25.14
C ARG A 21 -49.00 -30.56 -24.69
N ASN A 22 -48.52 -29.64 -25.53
CA ASN A 22 -48.23 -29.69 -26.97
C ASN A 22 -47.15 -28.66 -27.37
N MET A 23 -46.56 -28.87 -28.55
CA MET A 23 -45.47 -28.13 -29.20
C MET A 23 -45.77 -26.67 -29.58
N MET A 24 -44.73 -25.81 -29.67
CA MET A 24 -44.60 -24.81 -30.76
C MET A 24 -43.18 -24.20 -30.90
N GLN A 25 -42.64 -24.22 -32.13
CA GLN A 25 -41.47 -23.53 -32.70
C GLN A 25 -41.53 -23.72 -34.23
N PRO A 26 -40.78 -22.97 -35.08
CA PRO A 26 -40.37 -21.54 -35.05
C PRO A 26 -41.03 -20.81 -36.28
N PRO A 27 -40.54 -19.69 -36.90
CA PRO A 27 -39.25 -19.62 -37.65
C PRO A 27 -38.50 -18.26 -37.74
N GLU A 28 -37.25 -18.31 -38.22
CA GLU A 28 -36.53 -17.37 -39.13
C GLU A 28 -36.59 -15.83 -38.90
N SER A 29 -35.49 -15.06 -38.76
CA SER A 29 -34.22 -15.07 -39.51
C SER A 29 -33.27 -13.90 -39.11
N CYS A 30 -32.00 -14.02 -39.52
CA CYS A 30 -31.06 -12.94 -39.92
C CYS A 30 -29.99 -12.35 -38.96
N VAL A 31 -28.76 -12.41 -39.51
CA VAL A 31 -27.53 -11.61 -39.31
C VAL A 31 -26.70 -11.75 -38.02
N THR A 32 -25.54 -12.38 -38.18
CA THR A 32 -24.34 -12.22 -37.35
C THR A 32 -23.67 -10.86 -37.62
N LEU A 33 -23.48 -10.04 -36.58
CA LEU A 33 -22.50 -8.94 -36.56
C LEU A 33 -21.75 -8.92 -35.22
N THR A 34 -20.60 -8.24 -35.22
CA THR A 34 -19.42 -8.57 -34.39
C THR A 34 -19.21 -7.72 -33.13
N ASN A 35 -18.34 -8.25 -32.26
CA ASN A 35 -17.52 -7.59 -31.23
C ASN A 35 -18.14 -7.34 -29.82
N PRO A 36 -17.30 -7.23 -28.77
CA PRO A 36 -17.56 -7.99 -27.55
C PRO A 36 -17.72 -7.07 -26.32
N THR A 37 -18.86 -7.16 -25.65
CA THR A 37 -19.07 -6.39 -24.41
C THR A 37 -18.24 -6.93 -23.27
N ASN A 38 -17.06 -6.31 -23.11
CA ASN A 38 -16.40 -5.96 -21.86
C ASN A 38 -17.25 -6.31 -20.60
N LYS A 39 -16.96 -7.45 -20.00
CA LYS A 39 -17.47 -7.86 -18.68
C LYS A 39 -16.32 -8.48 -17.90
N SER A 40 -15.72 -7.69 -17.02
CA SER A 40 -14.86 -8.19 -15.96
C SER A 40 -15.67 -9.17 -15.10
N VAL A 41 -15.35 -10.46 -15.18
CA VAL A 41 -15.92 -11.45 -14.27
C VAL A 41 -15.26 -11.25 -12.92
N VAL A 42 -16.01 -10.70 -11.97
CA VAL A 42 -15.57 -10.57 -10.58
C VAL A 42 -15.64 -11.95 -9.95
N LEU A 43 -14.48 -12.56 -9.72
CA LEU A 43 -14.37 -13.66 -8.77
C LEU A 43 -14.38 -13.05 -7.36
N ILE A 44 -15.33 -13.49 -6.54
CA ILE A 44 -15.31 -13.22 -5.09
C ILE A 44 -14.35 -14.27 -4.51
N PRO A 45 -13.23 -13.88 -3.88
CA PRO A 45 -12.35 -14.83 -3.25
C PRO A 45 -13.07 -15.48 -2.06
N GLY A 46 -13.12 -16.80 -2.05
CA GLY A 46 -13.44 -17.57 -0.84
C GLY A 46 -12.22 -17.61 0.08
N ASP A 47 -12.41 -18.05 1.32
CA ASP A 47 -11.35 -18.04 2.35
C ASP A 47 -10.17 -19.02 2.12
N ASP A 48 -10.05 -19.62 0.92
CA ASP A 48 -9.08 -20.66 0.55
C ASP A 48 -8.10 -20.25 -0.59
N ASP A 49 -7.99 -18.97 -0.94
CA ASP A 49 -7.03 -18.50 -1.96
C ASP A 49 -5.56 -18.55 -1.43
N GLU A 50 -4.92 -19.70 -1.54
CA GLU A 50 -3.46 -19.81 -1.57
C GLU A 50 -2.89 -18.99 -2.75
N ILE A 51 -1.64 -18.53 -2.65
CA ILE A 51 -0.95 -17.99 -3.82
C ILE A 51 -0.64 -19.18 -4.72
N ASP A 52 -1.34 -19.30 -5.86
CA ASP A 52 -1.02 -20.26 -6.92
C ASP A 52 0.40 -19.99 -7.46
N ILE A 53 1.39 -20.58 -6.79
CA ILE A 53 2.80 -20.59 -7.22
C ILE A 53 2.90 -21.58 -8.39
N ILE A 54 3.27 -21.06 -9.56
CA ILE A 54 3.40 -21.90 -10.75
C ILE A 54 4.67 -22.76 -10.60
N THR A 55 4.45 -24.05 -10.39
CA THR A 55 5.53 -25.05 -10.19
C THR A 55 6.23 -25.45 -11.49
N ASP A 56 5.61 -25.25 -12.66
CA ASP A 56 6.25 -25.39 -13.97
C ASP A 56 7.05 -24.12 -14.32
N MET A 57 8.37 -24.17 -14.16
CA MET A 57 9.27 -23.09 -14.54
C MET A 57 9.11 -22.68 -16.03
N ALA A 58 8.77 -23.62 -16.93
CA ALA A 58 8.54 -23.28 -18.34
C ALA A 58 7.25 -22.47 -18.55
N ALA A 59 6.22 -22.66 -17.71
CA ALA A 59 5.03 -21.81 -17.70
C ALA A 59 5.34 -20.42 -17.12
N SER A 60 6.10 -20.34 -16.02
CA SER A 60 6.58 -19.09 -15.44
C SER A 60 7.39 -18.25 -16.43
N ILE A 61 8.31 -18.87 -17.17
CA ILE A 61 9.07 -18.23 -18.27
C ILE A 61 8.12 -17.68 -19.33
N ARG A 62 7.21 -18.49 -19.88
CA ARG A 62 6.26 -18.07 -20.93
C ARG A 62 5.39 -16.89 -20.50
N ALA A 63 4.93 -16.87 -19.24
CA ALA A 63 4.09 -15.80 -18.70
C ALA A 63 4.85 -14.47 -18.56
N VAL A 64 6.09 -14.50 -18.08
CA VAL A 64 6.91 -13.27 -17.97
C VAL A 64 7.35 -12.76 -19.36
N GLU A 65 7.61 -13.65 -20.32
CA GLU A 65 7.81 -13.28 -21.72
C GLU A 65 6.60 -12.56 -22.35
N GLU A 66 5.38 -12.98 -22.01
CA GLU A 66 4.14 -12.34 -22.45
C GLU A 66 3.96 -10.96 -21.81
N ILE A 67 4.21 -10.83 -20.50
CA ILE A 67 4.20 -9.56 -19.76
C ILE A 67 5.20 -8.54 -20.35
N LEU A 68 6.39 -9.00 -20.72
CA LEU A 68 7.43 -8.18 -21.33
C LEU A 68 7.24 -7.94 -22.84
N ASN A 69 6.33 -8.69 -23.48
CA ASN A 69 6.24 -8.80 -24.94
C ASN A 69 7.62 -9.05 -25.60
N TYR A 70 8.42 -9.92 -24.98
CA TYR A 70 9.80 -10.23 -25.37
C TYR A 70 10.08 -11.72 -25.25
N LYS A 71 10.74 -12.29 -26.27
CA LYS A 71 11.22 -13.68 -26.26
C LYS A 71 12.72 -13.72 -26.00
N PHE A 72 13.13 -14.44 -24.97
CA PHE A 72 14.54 -14.58 -24.60
C PHE A 72 15.27 -15.49 -25.58
N LYS A 73 16.51 -15.12 -25.94
CA LYS A 73 17.41 -16.02 -26.68
C LYS A 73 17.98 -17.09 -25.74
N ASN A 74 18.16 -16.76 -24.47
CA ASN A 74 18.62 -17.66 -23.43
C ASN A 74 17.65 -17.66 -22.23
N GLU A 75 16.66 -18.55 -22.28
CA GLU A 75 15.64 -18.75 -21.23
C GLU A 75 16.23 -18.95 -19.82
N LYS A 76 17.46 -19.48 -19.71
CA LYS A 76 18.15 -19.68 -18.42
C LYS A 76 18.45 -18.37 -17.67
N LEU A 77 18.53 -17.23 -18.38
CA LEU A 77 18.66 -15.93 -17.73
C LEU A 77 17.39 -15.56 -16.97
N LEU A 78 16.23 -15.87 -17.54
CA LEU A 78 14.93 -15.64 -16.90
C LEU A 78 14.66 -16.67 -15.80
N GLU A 79 15.02 -17.95 -16.00
CA GLU A 79 14.99 -18.98 -14.93
C GLU A 79 15.80 -18.53 -13.71
N GLN A 80 17.01 -17.98 -13.91
CA GLN A 80 17.83 -17.45 -12.83
C GLN A 80 17.18 -16.21 -12.19
N ALA A 81 16.63 -15.29 -12.98
CA ALA A 81 15.94 -14.09 -12.46
C ALA A 81 14.74 -14.43 -11.58
N LEU A 82 14.03 -15.51 -11.90
CA LEU A 82 12.87 -16.03 -11.16
C LEU A 82 13.23 -17.04 -10.06
N THR A 83 14.50 -17.16 -9.67
CA THR A 83 14.94 -18.09 -8.61
C THR A 83 15.41 -17.35 -7.36
N HIS A 84 14.63 -17.45 -6.27
CA HIS A 84 14.99 -16.87 -4.97
C HIS A 84 16.13 -17.65 -4.29
N SER A 85 16.92 -16.98 -3.45
CA SER A 85 18.11 -17.56 -2.80
C SER A 85 17.82 -18.66 -1.77
N SER A 86 16.56 -19.00 -1.49
CA SER A 86 16.19 -20.18 -0.68
C SER A 86 16.14 -21.48 -1.49
N CYS A 87 16.29 -21.42 -2.82
CA CYS A 87 16.44 -22.59 -3.68
C CYS A 87 17.93 -22.83 -3.95
N THR A 88 18.56 -23.67 -3.13
CA THR A 88 20.01 -23.93 -3.15
C THR A 88 20.50 -24.67 -4.39
N ASP A 89 19.61 -25.37 -5.08
CA ASP A 89 19.95 -26.28 -6.19
C ASP A 89 20.09 -25.55 -7.55
N SER A 90 20.10 -24.22 -7.53
CA SER A 90 20.13 -23.38 -8.73
C SER A 90 20.75 -22.01 -8.42
N PRO A 91 21.33 -21.31 -9.42
CA PRO A 91 21.82 -19.95 -9.21
C PRO A 91 20.66 -19.01 -8.86
N SER A 92 20.84 -18.19 -7.83
CA SER A 92 19.86 -17.19 -7.41
C SER A 92 19.86 -15.95 -8.32
N TYR A 93 18.77 -15.19 -8.24
CA TYR A 93 18.62 -13.92 -8.93
C TYR A 93 19.61 -12.83 -8.49
N GLN A 94 20.30 -12.97 -7.36
CA GLN A 94 21.04 -11.88 -6.69
C GLN A 94 22.18 -11.28 -7.53
N ARG A 95 22.79 -12.08 -8.41
CA ARG A 95 23.79 -11.57 -9.37
C ARG A 95 23.16 -10.77 -10.51
N LEU A 96 21.90 -11.04 -10.83
CA LEU A 96 21.11 -10.30 -11.81
C LEU A 96 20.55 -9.03 -11.15
N GLU A 97 19.96 -9.09 -9.94
CA GLU A 97 19.59 -7.93 -9.10
C GLU A 97 20.69 -6.84 -9.12
N PHE A 98 21.92 -7.21 -8.76
CA PHE A 98 23.07 -6.29 -8.72
C PHE A 98 23.36 -5.60 -10.06
N VAL A 99 23.19 -6.29 -11.20
CA VAL A 99 23.35 -5.69 -12.53
C VAL A 99 22.11 -4.87 -12.91
N GLY A 100 20.94 -5.29 -12.43
CA GLY A 100 19.62 -4.75 -12.69
C GLY A 100 19.44 -3.36 -12.12
N ASP A 101 19.75 -3.15 -10.84
CA ASP A 101 19.73 -1.83 -10.19
C ASP A 101 20.54 -0.80 -11.01
N ALA A 102 21.79 -1.12 -11.34
CA ALA A 102 22.66 -0.24 -12.12
C ALA A 102 22.14 0.01 -13.55
N ALA A 103 21.67 -1.03 -14.24
CA ALA A 103 21.14 -0.92 -15.61
C ALA A 103 19.83 -0.13 -15.66
N LEU A 104 18.90 -0.40 -14.73
CA LEU A 104 17.62 0.28 -14.57
C LEU A 104 17.82 1.75 -14.18
N GLY A 105 18.71 2.01 -13.22
CA GLY A 105 19.09 3.35 -12.79
C GLY A 105 19.64 4.18 -13.95
N LEU A 106 20.48 3.60 -14.80
CA LEU A 106 21.00 4.28 -16.00
C LEU A 106 19.94 4.44 -17.10
N ALA A 107 19.09 3.43 -17.34
CA ALA A 107 18.03 3.50 -18.33
C ALA A 107 17.01 4.61 -17.99
N ILE A 108 16.57 4.67 -16.73
CA ILE A 108 15.71 5.75 -16.21
C ILE A 108 16.43 7.10 -16.26
N SER A 109 17.71 7.18 -15.89
CA SER A 109 18.50 8.43 -15.99
C SER A 109 18.49 8.99 -17.41
N ASN A 110 18.75 8.12 -18.41
CA ASN A 110 18.74 8.51 -19.82
C ASN A 110 17.34 8.91 -20.29
N PHE A 111 16.31 8.18 -19.88
CA PHE A 111 14.92 8.54 -20.20
C PHE A 111 14.55 9.92 -19.66
N VAL A 112 14.79 10.21 -18.37
CA VAL A 112 14.40 11.51 -17.78
C VAL A 112 15.23 12.66 -18.34
N TYR A 113 16.54 12.46 -18.58
CA TYR A 113 17.42 13.46 -19.18
C TYR A 113 16.98 13.85 -20.60
N LEU A 114 16.57 12.86 -21.42
CA LEU A 114 16.11 13.10 -22.79
C LEU A 114 14.68 13.64 -22.86
N THR A 115 13.82 13.26 -21.90
CA THR A 115 12.41 13.68 -21.86
C THR A 115 12.25 15.10 -21.31
N TYR A 116 13.15 15.53 -20.42
CA TYR A 116 13.04 16.80 -19.72
C TYR A 116 14.36 17.62 -19.75
N PRO A 117 14.76 18.18 -20.91
CA PRO A 117 16.06 18.85 -21.07
C PRO A 117 16.28 20.09 -20.18
N GLU A 118 15.20 20.75 -19.76
CA GLU A 118 15.22 22.02 -19.02
C GLU A 118 15.23 21.87 -17.49
N LEU A 119 15.17 20.64 -16.96
CA LEU A 119 15.14 20.41 -15.52
C LEU A 119 16.51 20.50 -14.86
N ASP A 120 16.54 20.98 -13.62
CA ASP A 120 17.78 21.04 -12.86
C ASP A 120 18.24 19.64 -12.39
N PRO A 121 19.54 19.45 -12.05
CA PRO A 121 20.06 18.17 -11.60
C PRO A 121 19.38 17.58 -10.36
N GLY A 122 18.81 18.40 -9.48
CA GLY A 122 18.04 17.97 -8.32
C GLY A 122 16.68 17.41 -8.72
N GLN A 123 15.95 18.09 -9.62
CA GLN A 123 14.69 17.59 -10.19
C GLN A 123 14.88 16.28 -10.95
N LEU A 124 15.93 16.16 -11.77
CA LEU A 124 16.29 14.91 -12.46
C LEU A 124 16.63 13.79 -11.47
N SER A 125 17.37 14.11 -10.39
CA SER A 125 17.70 13.15 -9.33
C SER A 125 16.45 12.67 -8.56
N LEU A 126 15.48 13.57 -8.32
CA LEU A 126 14.20 13.25 -7.71
C LEU A 126 13.37 12.32 -8.60
N LEU A 127 13.21 12.65 -9.88
CA LEU A 127 12.52 11.81 -10.87
C LEU A 127 13.14 10.41 -10.97
N ARG A 128 14.48 10.32 -11.02
CA ARG A 128 15.16 9.03 -11.03
C ARG A 128 14.83 8.24 -9.77
N SER A 129 15.06 8.85 -8.61
CA SER A 129 14.93 8.18 -7.31
C SER A 129 13.50 7.71 -7.04
N ALA A 130 12.48 8.44 -7.49
CA ALA A 130 11.09 8.00 -7.43
C ALA A 130 10.86 6.74 -8.26
N ASN A 131 11.32 6.74 -9.52
CA ASN A 131 11.07 5.66 -10.47
C ASN A 131 11.86 4.37 -10.22
N VAL A 132 13.01 4.44 -9.51
CA VAL A 132 13.82 3.27 -9.13
C VAL A 132 13.76 2.95 -7.63
N SER A 133 12.77 3.50 -6.91
CA SER A 133 12.60 3.18 -5.49
C SER A 133 12.07 1.76 -5.29
N THR A 134 12.50 1.09 -4.21
CA THR A 134 12.01 -0.23 -3.80
C THR A 134 10.47 -0.27 -3.73
N GLU A 135 9.84 0.82 -3.27
CA GLU A 135 8.37 0.96 -3.23
C GLU A 135 7.74 0.90 -4.63
N LYS A 136 8.26 1.70 -5.58
CA LYS A 136 7.80 1.72 -6.97
C LYS A 136 8.01 0.37 -7.66
N LEU A 137 9.18 -0.26 -7.48
CA LEU A 137 9.49 -1.54 -8.12
C LEU A 137 8.67 -2.69 -7.50
N ALA A 138 8.46 -2.70 -6.18
CA ALA A 138 7.57 -3.67 -5.55
C ALA A 138 6.12 -3.54 -6.06
N ARG A 139 5.62 -2.33 -6.26
CA ARG A 139 4.28 -2.08 -6.85
C ARG A 139 4.19 -2.52 -8.31
N VAL A 140 5.28 -2.40 -9.09
CA VAL A 140 5.38 -2.98 -10.45
C VAL A 140 5.28 -4.51 -10.39
N ALA A 141 5.98 -5.17 -9.46
CA ALA A 141 5.90 -6.61 -9.28
C ALA A 141 4.48 -7.09 -8.89
N VAL A 142 3.80 -6.36 -8.00
CA VAL A 142 2.39 -6.62 -7.64
C VAL A 142 1.48 -6.47 -8.85
N LYS A 143 1.58 -5.35 -9.58
CA LYS A 143 0.74 -5.04 -10.75
C LYS A 143 0.78 -6.15 -11.80
N HIS A 144 1.95 -6.73 -12.06
CA HIS A 144 2.15 -7.81 -13.04
C HIS A 144 2.15 -9.21 -12.41
N SER A 145 1.80 -9.35 -11.13
CA SER A 145 1.82 -10.61 -10.37
C SER A 145 3.14 -11.39 -10.44
N LEU A 146 4.29 -10.70 -10.59
CA LEU A 146 5.58 -11.35 -10.90
C LEU A 146 6.00 -12.39 -9.85
N TYR A 147 5.62 -12.19 -8.58
CA TYR A 147 5.93 -13.11 -7.49
C TYR A 147 5.37 -14.53 -7.73
N LYS A 148 4.23 -14.68 -8.42
CA LYS A 148 3.62 -16.00 -8.71
C LYS A 148 4.47 -16.90 -9.61
N PHE A 149 5.40 -16.29 -10.37
CA PHE A 149 6.32 -16.97 -11.28
C PHE A 149 7.67 -17.28 -10.64
N VAL A 150 7.90 -16.83 -9.40
CA VAL A 150 9.18 -16.98 -8.70
C VAL A 150 9.20 -18.29 -7.94
N ARG A 151 10.31 -19.03 -8.08
CA ARG A 151 10.59 -20.24 -7.32
C ARG A 151 11.25 -19.86 -5.99
N HIS A 152 10.60 -20.18 -4.87
CA HIS A 152 11.10 -20.00 -3.50
C HIS A 152 10.66 -21.15 -2.60
N ASN A 153 11.46 -21.45 -1.57
CA ASN A 153 11.17 -22.48 -0.56
C ASN A 153 10.87 -21.84 0.82
N THR A 154 10.08 -20.75 0.87
CA THR A 154 10.00 -19.90 2.07
C THR A 154 8.61 -19.32 2.34
N THR A 155 7.81 -20.01 3.15
CA THR A 155 6.42 -19.65 3.49
C THR A 155 6.27 -18.32 4.24
N SER A 156 7.29 -17.89 4.99
CA SER A 156 7.27 -16.61 5.70
C SER A 156 7.43 -15.38 4.79
N LEU A 157 7.77 -15.62 3.51
CA LEU A 157 7.80 -14.59 2.47
C LEU A 157 6.40 -14.36 1.90
N ASP A 158 5.66 -15.45 1.67
CA ASP A 158 4.32 -15.46 1.09
C ASP A 158 3.34 -14.63 1.92
N GLN A 159 3.37 -14.79 3.25
CA GLN A 159 2.53 -14.00 4.15
C GLN A 159 2.81 -12.49 4.00
N LYS A 160 4.08 -12.08 3.94
CA LYS A 160 4.47 -10.66 3.81
C LYS A 160 4.13 -10.09 2.44
N VAL A 161 4.23 -10.89 1.39
CA VAL A 161 3.83 -10.48 0.03
C VAL A 161 2.30 -10.40 -0.06
N LYS A 162 1.56 -11.35 0.51
CA LYS A 162 0.08 -11.32 0.57
C LYS A 162 -0.42 -10.11 1.34
N GLU A 163 0.17 -9.79 2.49
CA GLU A 163 -0.11 -8.56 3.24
C GLU A 163 0.17 -7.30 2.40
N PHE A 164 1.29 -7.25 1.66
CA PHE A 164 1.61 -6.09 0.81
C PHE A 164 0.66 -5.93 -0.39
N VAL A 165 0.28 -7.03 -1.05
CA VAL A 165 -0.71 -7.01 -2.13
C VAL A 165 -2.04 -6.46 -1.62
N ILE A 166 -2.54 -6.98 -0.49
CA ILE A 166 -3.79 -6.53 0.13
C ILE A 166 -3.71 -5.04 0.53
N ALA A 167 -2.57 -4.59 1.07
CA ALA A 167 -2.36 -3.18 1.42
C ALA A 167 -2.43 -2.27 0.19
N VAL A 168 -1.74 -2.64 -0.90
CA VAL A 168 -1.73 -1.88 -2.17
C VAL A 168 -3.10 -1.87 -2.85
N GLU A 169 -3.86 -2.97 -2.80
CA GLU A 169 -5.23 -3.04 -3.36
C GLU A 169 -6.26 -2.21 -2.59
N GLN A 170 -6.04 -1.98 -1.29
CA GLN A 170 -6.91 -1.14 -0.45
C GLN A 170 -6.62 0.36 -0.58
N GLU A 171 -5.52 0.76 -1.22
CA GLU A 171 -5.19 2.16 -1.48
C GLU A 171 -6.09 2.75 -2.59
N LYS A 172 -6.80 3.84 -2.27
CA LYS A 172 -7.66 4.57 -3.24
C LYS A 172 -6.88 5.19 -4.39
N GLN A 173 -5.60 5.50 -4.16
CA GLN A 173 -4.65 6.04 -5.11
C GLN A 173 -3.27 5.55 -4.67
N ALA A 174 -2.43 5.14 -5.62
CA ALA A 174 -1.08 4.65 -5.31
C ALA A 174 -0.27 5.71 -4.55
N GLU A 175 0.22 5.35 -3.37
CA GLU A 175 1.21 6.18 -2.66
C GLU A 175 2.56 6.15 -3.37
N LEU A 176 3.15 7.32 -3.66
CA LEU A 176 4.48 7.43 -4.28
C LEU A 176 5.63 7.33 -3.27
N HIS A 177 5.32 7.48 -1.99
CA HIS A 177 6.28 7.73 -0.93
C HIS A 177 5.98 6.81 0.26
N GLY A 178 6.39 5.56 0.16
CA GLY A 178 6.03 4.51 1.12
C GLY A 178 4.59 4.05 0.93
N GLY A 179 4.00 3.51 2.00
CA GLY A 179 2.63 3.04 2.07
C GLY A 179 2.28 2.61 3.49
N ALA A 180 1.12 2.00 3.68
CA ALA A 180 0.65 1.54 5.00
C ALA A 180 1.64 0.60 5.71
N MET A 181 2.35 -0.22 4.92
CA MET A 181 3.42 -1.11 5.37
C MET A 181 4.69 -0.92 4.52
N LYS A 182 5.77 -1.63 4.84
CA LYS A 182 7.02 -1.58 4.06
C LYS A 182 6.95 -2.51 2.86
N ALA A 183 7.27 -2.01 1.67
CA ALA A 183 7.50 -2.86 0.50
C ALA A 183 8.49 -4.01 0.79
N PRO A 184 8.11 -5.28 0.58
CA PRO A 184 9.02 -6.42 0.66
C PRO A 184 10.14 -6.26 -0.38
N LYS A 185 11.41 -6.18 0.07
CA LYS A 185 12.57 -5.94 -0.82
C LYS A 185 12.61 -6.93 -2.00
N VAL A 186 12.30 -8.20 -1.75
CA VAL A 186 12.25 -9.26 -2.79
C VAL A 186 11.45 -8.86 -4.04
N LEU A 187 10.36 -8.09 -3.89
CA LEU A 187 9.53 -7.70 -5.03
C LEU A 187 10.24 -6.69 -5.94
N ALA A 188 11.07 -5.80 -5.38
CA ALA A 188 11.96 -4.96 -6.17
C ALA A 188 13.09 -5.78 -6.81
N ASP A 189 13.71 -6.68 -6.04
CA ASP A 189 14.82 -7.53 -6.50
C ASP A 189 14.44 -8.41 -7.70
N ILE A 190 13.18 -8.90 -7.74
CA ILE A 190 12.61 -9.65 -8.87
C ILE A 190 12.47 -8.76 -10.12
N VAL A 191 12.06 -7.51 -9.98
CA VAL A 191 11.97 -6.58 -11.12
C VAL A 191 13.37 -6.25 -11.63
N GLU A 192 14.32 -5.97 -10.74
CA GLU A 192 15.72 -5.71 -11.07
C GLU A 192 16.37 -6.92 -11.75
N SER A 193 16.14 -8.13 -11.25
CA SER A 193 16.70 -9.35 -11.85
C SER A 193 16.13 -9.65 -13.24
N VAL A 194 14.83 -9.43 -13.47
CA VAL A 194 14.19 -9.58 -14.79
C VAL A 194 14.72 -8.52 -15.76
N VAL A 195 14.85 -7.26 -15.32
CA VAL A 195 15.49 -6.18 -16.10
C VAL A 195 16.92 -6.55 -16.48
N ALA A 196 17.71 -7.10 -15.56
CA ALA A 196 19.07 -7.56 -15.83
C ALA A 196 19.11 -8.75 -16.79
N ALA A 197 18.18 -9.70 -16.69
CA ALA A 197 18.09 -10.82 -17.63
C ALA A 197 17.88 -10.31 -19.07
N VAL A 198 16.95 -9.37 -19.27
CA VAL A 198 16.74 -8.71 -20.57
C VAL A 198 18.00 -7.97 -21.02
N TYR A 199 18.67 -7.24 -20.12
CA TYR A 199 19.87 -6.47 -20.45
C TYR A 199 21.04 -7.36 -20.91
N VAL A 200 21.25 -8.50 -20.25
CA VAL A 200 22.26 -9.50 -20.64
C VAL A 200 21.90 -10.19 -21.96
N ASP A 201 20.63 -10.56 -22.16
CA ASP A 201 20.14 -11.19 -23.40
C ASP A 201 20.20 -10.22 -24.61
N CYS A 202 20.09 -8.91 -24.35
CA CYS A 202 20.33 -7.82 -25.30
C CYS A 202 21.82 -7.45 -25.49
N HIS A 203 22.76 -8.26 -24.98
CA HIS A 203 24.21 -7.99 -25.05
C HIS A 203 24.63 -6.62 -24.49
N PHE A 204 23.96 -6.19 -23.40
CA PHE A 204 24.17 -4.91 -22.73
C PHE A 204 23.78 -3.66 -23.57
N ASP A 205 22.90 -3.80 -24.57
CA ASP A 205 22.29 -2.66 -25.27
C ASP A 205 21.18 -2.02 -24.41
N LEU A 206 21.47 -0.83 -23.88
CA LEU A 206 20.56 -0.04 -23.04
C LEU A 206 19.33 0.50 -23.81
N LYS A 207 19.43 0.73 -25.12
CA LYS A 207 18.31 1.19 -25.96
C LYS A 207 17.34 0.04 -26.23
N ALA A 208 17.89 -1.14 -26.52
CA ALA A 208 17.10 -2.37 -26.64
C ALA A 208 16.40 -2.68 -25.32
N LEU A 209 17.13 -2.61 -24.18
CA LEU A 209 16.57 -2.77 -22.84
C LEU A 209 15.37 -1.85 -22.62
N TRP A 210 15.54 -0.53 -22.79
CA TRP A 210 14.48 0.45 -22.53
C TRP A 210 13.21 0.19 -23.35
N LYS A 211 13.36 -0.22 -24.62
CA LYS A 211 12.23 -0.56 -25.50
C LYS A 211 11.41 -1.75 -25.00
N ILE A 212 12.01 -2.65 -24.23
CA ILE A 212 11.35 -3.85 -23.67
C ILE A 212 10.77 -3.53 -22.29
N ILE A 213 11.54 -2.88 -21.41
CA ILE A 213 11.14 -2.72 -20.00
C ILE A 213 10.24 -1.51 -19.75
N ASN A 214 10.08 -0.57 -20.68
CA ASN A 214 9.25 0.62 -20.46
C ASN A 214 7.80 0.24 -20.11
N GLY A 215 7.18 -0.68 -20.86
CA GLY A 215 5.81 -1.16 -20.60
C GLY A 215 5.66 -1.88 -19.26
N LEU A 216 6.71 -2.55 -18.77
CA LEU A 216 6.72 -3.15 -17.43
C LEU A 216 6.61 -2.07 -16.35
N LEU A 217 7.35 -0.96 -16.50
CA LEU A 217 7.48 0.09 -15.50
C LEU A 217 6.31 1.07 -15.47
N GLU A 218 5.44 1.12 -16.49
CA GLU A 218 4.29 2.03 -16.53
C GLU A 218 3.31 1.80 -15.35
N PRO A 219 2.71 2.85 -14.75
CA PRO A 219 2.88 4.27 -15.07
C PRO A 219 4.23 4.81 -14.58
N ILE A 220 4.98 5.49 -15.45
CA ILE A 220 6.19 6.23 -15.05
C ILE A 220 5.80 7.44 -14.17
N ILE A 221 6.53 7.66 -13.07
CA ILE A 221 6.30 8.79 -12.17
C ILE A 221 6.85 10.07 -12.81
N THR A 222 5.97 11.07 -13.00
CA THR A 222 6.28 12.39 -13.57
C THR A 222 6.42 13.46 -12.48
N LEU A 223 6.92 14.65 -12.84
CA LEU A 223 6.98 15.79 -11.92
C LEU A 223 5.57 16.25 -11.48
N ASP A 224 4.59 16.25 -12.37
CA ASP A 224 3.21 16.64 -12.03
C ASP A 224 2.63 15.73 -10.95
N LEU A 225 2.94 14.44 -11.01
CA LEU A 225 2.49 13.44 -10.03
C LEU A 225 3.21 13.62 -8.69
N LEU A 226 4.52 13.91 -8.71
CA LEU A 226 5.29 14.27 -7.50
C LEU A 226 4.86 15.61 -6.88
N ALA A 227 4.43 16.58 -7.70
CA ALA A 227 3.89 17.85 -7.22
C ALA A 227 2.50 17.70 -6.59
N GLN A 228 1.71 16.72 -7.04
CA GLN A 228 0.42 16.35 -6.44
C GLN A 228 0.56 15.54 -5.14
N GLN A 229 1.61 14.71 -5.03
CA GLN A 229 1.94 13.96 -3.81
C GLN A 229 3.37 14.30 -3.33
N PRO A 230 3.62 15.53 -2.85
CA PRO A 230 4.96 15.95 -2.42
C PRO A 230 5.41 15.16 -1.18
N GLN A 231 6.72 14.94 -1.08
CA GLN A 231 7.30 14.17 0.03
C GLN A 231 6.98 14.84 1.39
N PRO A 232 6.19 14.19 2.29
CA PRO A 232 5.65 14.85 3.48
C PRO A 232 6.69 15.37 4.49
N VAL A 233 7.84 14.70 4.59
CA VAL A 233 8.92 15.13 5.49
C VAL A 233 9.58 16.39 4.94
N THR A 234 9.93 16.42 3.66
CA THR A 234 10.48 17.61 2.98
C THR A 234 9.51 18.78 3.06
N MET A 235 8.23 18.56 2.73
CA MET A 235 7.19 19.58 2.79
C MET A 235 7.00 20.15 4.21
N LEU A 236 7.12 19.32 5.25
CA LEU A 236 7.08 19.78 6.65
C LEU A 236 8.27 20.70 6.97
N TYR A 237 9.49 20.32 6.58
CA TYR A 237 10.68 21.17 6.77
C TYR A 237 10.54 22.50 6.02
N GLU A 238 10.12 22.49 4.76
CA GLU A 238 9.92 23.70 3.97
C GLU A 238 8.85 24.64 4.55
N LEU A 239 7.71 24.09 4.98
CA LEU A 239 6.62 24.87 5.56
C LEU A 239 7.07 25.59 6.83
N CYS A 240 7.72 24.87 7.75
CA CYS A 240 8.20 25.46 8.99
C CYS A 240 9.38 26.42 8.76
N GLN A 241 10.29 26.13 7.82
CA GLN A 241 11.40 27.03 7.49
C GLN A 241 10.90 28.36 6.91
N LYS A 242 9.86 28.33 6.05
CA LYS A 242 9.19 29.55 5.53
C LYS A 242 8.56 30.40 6.65
N GLU A 243 8.15 29.77 7.76
CA GLU A 243 7.64 30.44 8.96
C GLU A 243 8.73 30.83 9.97
N GLY A 244 10.01 30.58 9.68
CA GLY A 244 11.14 30.84 10.59
C GLY A 244 11.24 29.87 11.78
N LYS A 245 10.58 28.71 11.70
CA LYS A 245 10.50 27.70 12.76
C LYS A 245 11.45 26.53 12.54
N HIS A 246 11.94 25.95 13.63
CA HIS A 246 12.80 24.76 13.59
C HIS A 246 12.00 23.47 13.78
N VAL A 247 12.28 22.45 12.96
CA VAL A 247 11.61 21.13 13.01
C VAL A 247 12.60 20.06 13.46
N ASP A 248 12.22 19.32 14.51
CA ASP A 248 12.95 18.17 15.03
C ASP A 248 12.10 16.91 14.89
N ILE A 249 12.56 15.91 14.13
CA ILE A 249 11.89 14.60 14.05
C ILE A 249 12.71 13.56 14.82
N LYS A 250 12.35 13.36 16.09
CA LYS A 250 12.99 12.37 16.97
C LYS A 250 12.39 10.99 16.70
N HIS A 251 13.23 9.96 16.71
CA HIS A 251 12.80 8.58 16.49
C HIS A 251 13.32 7.66 17.59
N TRP A 252 12.54 6.64 17.93
CA TRP A 252 12.91 5.56 18.85
C TRP A 252 12.07 4.31 18.57
N ARG A 253 12.49 3.16 19.07
CA ARG A 253 11.79 1.88 18.88
C ARG A 253 11.16 1.41 20.19
N LYS A 254 9.94 0.88 20.14
CA LYS A 254 9.23 0.26 21.27
C LYS A 254 8.42 -0.94 20.77
N GLU A 255 8.58 -2.09 21.43
CA GLU A 255 7.75 -3.29 21.18
C GLU A 255 7.66 -3.59 19.67
N GLU A 256 8.84 -3.80 19.07
CA GLU A 256 9.10 -4.03 17.64
C GLU A 256 8.77 -2.87 16.68
N LYS A 257 7.90 -1.93 17.05
CA LYS A 257 7.49 -0.79 16.21
C LYS A 257 8.44 0.40 16.36
N ASP A 258 8.72 1.06 15.25
CA ASP A 258 9.39 2.37 15.23
C ASP A 258 8.36 3.48 15.47
N ILE A 259 8.76 4.46 16.28
CA ILE A 259 7.97 5.63 16.64
C ILE A 259 8.76 6.86 16.21
N ALA A 260 8.12 7.75 15.46
CA ALA A 260 8.65 9.07 15.16
C ALA A 260 7.76 10.15 15.76
N SER A 261 8.37 11.20 16.32
CA SER A 261 7.69 12.34 16.90
C SER A 261 8.25 13.64 16.36
N VAL A 262 7.33 14.48 15.88
CA VAL A 262 7.63 15.81 15.35
C VAL A 262 7.52 16.83 16.47
N TYR A 263 8.57 17.64 16.59
CA TYR A 263 8.64 18.82 17.44
C TYR A 263 8.85 20.05 16.55
N VAL A 264 8.20 21.16 16.88
CA VAL A 264 8.40 22.45 16.21
C VAL A 264 8.74 23.47 17.29
N ASP A 265 9.87 24.15 17.15
CA ASP A 265 10.45 25.06 18.16
C ASP A 265 10.52 24.41 19.56
N GLY A 266 10.91 23.13 19.60
CA GLY A 266 10.96 22.30 20.82
C GLY A 266 9.60 21.83 21.36
N GLN A 267 8.47 22.33 20.85
CA GLN A 267 7.14 21.91 21.27
C GLN A 267 6.69 20.64 20.54
N PHE A 268 6.14 19.66 21.27
CA PHE A 268 5.61 18.44 20.67
C PHE A 268 4.36 18.72 19.81
N VAL A 269 4.38 18.28 18.55
CA VAL A 269 3.26 18.43 17.62
C VAL A 269 2.46 17.13 17.54
N VAL A 270 3.11 16.03 17.15
CA VAL A 270 2.46 14.73 16.91
C VAL A 270 3.48 13.60 16.95
N SER A 271 3.00 12.38 17.17
CA SER A 271 3.76 11.13 17.03
C SER A 271 3.01 10.17 16.11
N ALA A 272 3.74 9.40 15.32
CA ALA A 272 3.19 8.27 14.57
C ALA A 272 4.06 7.02 14.75
N THR A 273 3.48 5.85 14.48
CA THR A 273 4.17 4.55 14.57
C THR A 273 4.13 3.84 13.22
N SER A 274 5.11 2.98 13.00
CA SER A 274 5.16 2.05 11.87
C SER A 274 6.09 0.88 12.21
N GLU A 275 6.21 -0.09 11.31
CA GLU A 275 7.14 -1.22 11.42
C GLU A 275 8.59 -0.83 11.09
N ASN A 276 8.78 0.34 10.49
CA ASN A 276 10.08 0.86 10.12
C ASN A 276 10.19 2.39 10.35
N LYS A 277 11.40 2.82 10.65
CA LYS A 277 11.80 4.21 10.91
C LYS A 277 11.39 5.19 9.81
N GLU A 278 11.49 4.79 8.54
CA GLU A 278 11.24 5.66 7.39
C GLU A 278 9.73 5.98 7.28
N ASN A 279 8.87 4.96 7.28
CA ASN A 279 7.42 5.14 7.28
C ASN A 279 6.92 5.77 8.58
N ALA A 280 7.54 5.49 9.74
CA ALA A 280 7.18 6.17 10.99
C ALA A 280 7.40 7.68 10.88
N LYS A 281 8.55 8.13 10.36
CA LYS A 281 8.83 9.55 10.08
C LYS A 281 7.87 10.15 9.06
N LEU A 282 7.58 9.41 7.98
CA LEU A 282 6.64 9.81 6.95
C LEU A 282 5.23 10.05 7.53
N HIS A 283 4.69 9.08 8.28
CA HIS A 283 3.38 9.18 8.92
C HIS A 283 3.33 10.33 9.93
N ALA A 284 4.40 10.52 10.72
CA ALA A 284 4.48 11.63 11.67
C ALA A 284 4.51 12.98 10.94
N ALA A 285 5.16 13.07 9.78
CA ALA A 285 5.18 14.29 8.96
C ALA A 285 3.84 14.55 8.26
N LYS A 286 3.19 13.53 7.67
CA LYS A 286 1.82 13.63 7.14
C LYS A 286 0.88 14.19 8.21
N ALA A 287 0.87 13.59 9.41
CA ALA A 287 0.03 14.03 10.52
C ALA A 287 0.40 15.44 11.06
N ALA A 288 1.68 15.81 11.02
CA ALA A 288 2.14 17.13 11.45
C ALA A 288 1.67 18.23 10.47
N LEU A 289 1.79 17.99 9.16
CA LEU A 289 1.29 18.90 8.13
C LEU A 289 -0.20 19.19 8.31
N THR A 290 -1.03 18.15 8.44
CA THR A 290 -2.48 18.30 8.70
C THR A 290 -2.75 19.13 9.97
N LYS A 291 -2.02 18.86 11.06
CA LYS A 291 -2.17 19.58 12.33
C LYS A 291 -1.70 21.04 12.28
N LEU A 292 -0.68 21.34 11.48
CA LEU A 292 -0.16 22.70 11.29
C LEU A 292 -1.04 23.51 10.34
N ALA A 293 -1.55 22.91 9.26
CA ALA A 293 -2.52 23.55 8.36
C ALA A 293 -3.79 23.99 9.13
N TYR A 294 -4.33 23.13 9.99
CA TYR A 294 -5.49 23.44 10.84
C TYR A 294 -5.25 24.63 11.79
N LYS A 295 -4.01 24.82 12.28
CA LYS A 295 -3.63 25.99 13.10
C LYS A 295 -3.61 27.31 12.33
N HIS A 296 -3.56 27.29 11.00
CA HIS A 296 -3.69 28.50 10.17
C HIS A 296 -5.14 28.83 9.84
N THR A 297 -5.96 27.86 9.45
CA THR A 297 -7.40 28.08 9.21
C THR A 297 -8.10 28.61 10.48
N SER A 298 -7.82 28.00 11.63
CA SER A 298 -8.34 28.49 12.93
C SER A 298 -7.78 29.85 13.38
N LYS A 299 -6.80 30.43 12.66
CA LYS A 299 -6.26 31.78 12.91
C LYS A 299 -6.82 32.85 11.97
N LEU A 300 -7.42 32.44 10.85
CA LEU A 300 -8.02 33.32 9.84
C LEU A 300 -9.52 33.55 10.06
N ASP A 301 -10.23 32.62 10.71
CA ASP A 301 -11.67 32.71 10.99
C ASP A 301 -12.04 33.19 12.41
N LEU A 302 -11.11 33.87 13.13
CA LEU A 302 -11.30 34.24 14.53
C LEU A 302 -11.01 35.72 14.86
N GLU A 303 -11.82 36.61 14.27
CA GLU A 303 -12.34 37.77 15.01
C GLU A 303 -13.42 37.32 16.03
N ALA A 304 -13.03 36.47 16.99
CA ALA A 304 -13.75 36.34 18.25
C ALA A 304 -12.74 36.22 19.39
N GLY A 305 -12.96 37.00 20.45
CA GLY A 305 -11.95 37.25 21.47
C GLY A 305 -11.58 36.04 22.34
N PRO A 306 -10.56 36.20 23.20
CA PRO A 306 -10.02 35.11 24.01
C PRO A 306 -10.97 34.74 25.16
N ASN A 307 -12.01 33.94 24.89
CA ASN A 307 -12.77 33.14 25.88
C ASN A 307 -13.88 32.27 25.20
N THR A 308 -13.51 31.34 24.34
CA THR A 308 -14.46 30.33 23.84
C THR A 308 -14.23 29.00 24.57
N GLU A 309 -15.16 28.62 25.43
CA GLU A 309 -15.06 27.40 26.25
C GLU A 309 -15.08 26.13 25.37
N PHE A 310 -14.14 25.21 25.60
CA PHE A 310 -14.12 23.88 24.98
C PHE A 310 -15.21 22.92 25.56
N GLY A 311 -16.32 23.47 26.08
CA GLY A 311 -17.38 22.73 26.74
C GLY A 311 -18.26 21.97 25.75
N GLY A 312 -18.18 20.64 25.77
CA GLY A 312 -19.19 19.77 25.14
C GLY A 312 -18.69 18.80 24.08
N ALA A 313 -17.40 18.81 23.73
CA ALA A 313 -16.83 17.82 22.81
C ALA A 313 -16.98 16.37 23.33
N LYS A 314 -16.81 16.16 24.65
CA LYS A 314 -17.03 14.87 25.32
C LYS A 314 -18.46 14.36 25.13
N GLN A 315 -19.45 15.27 25.17
CA GLN A 315 -20.86 14.95 24.93
C GLN A 315 -21.11 14.62 23.46
N LYS A 316 -20.62 15.48 22.53
CA LYS A 316 -20.75 15.27 21.08
C LYS A 316 -20.19 13.92 20.62
N LEU A 317 -19.06 13.47 21.18
CA LEU A 317 -18.49 12.16 20.86
C LEU A 317 -19.36 11.02 21.38
N ASN A 318 -19.94 11.15 22.57
CA ASN A 318 -20.83 10.14 23.14
C ASN A 318 -22.13 10.02 22.32
N GLU A 319 -22.70 11.15 21.88
CA GLU A 319 -23.83 11.18 20.94
C GLU A 319 -23.48 10.54 19.59
N LEU A 320 -22.27 10.79 19.07
CA LEU A 320 -21.79 10.19 17.82
C LEU A 320 -21.69 8.66 17.92
N CYS A 321 -21.08 8.13 19.00
CA CYS A 321 -21.02 6.69 19.25
C CYS A 321 -22.42 6.08 19.36
N GLY A 322 -23.34 6.74 20.08
CA GLY A 322 -24.74 6.31 20.18
C GLY A 322 -25.44 6.21 18.82
N ARG A 323 -25.31 7.24 17.96
CA ARG A 323 -25.88 7.24 16.60
C ARG A 323 -25.30 6.14 15.71
N LYS A 324 -24.00 5.83 15.86
CA LYS A 324 -23.29 4.79 15.10
C LYS A 324 -23.36 3.38 15.72
N LYS A 325 -24.08 3.21 16.83
CA LYS A 325 -24.16 1.96 17.63
C LYS A 325 -22.78 1.43 18.09
N TRP A 326 -21.84 2.33 18.33
CA TRP A 326 -20.52 1.99 18.87
C TRP A 326 -20.53 2.01 20.41
N PRO A 327 -19.68 1.19 21.08
CA PRO A 327 -19.45 1.31 22.52
C PRO A 327 -19.06 2.73 22.95
N ALA A 328 -19.38 3.07 24.19
CA ALA A 328 -19.11 4.40 24.73
C ALA A 328 -17.60 4.72 24.74
N PRO A 329 -17.19 5.97 24.45
CA PRO A 329 -15.79 6.39 24.44
C PRO A 329 -15.16 6.23 25.84
N THR A 330 -14.04 5.51 25.90
CA THR A 330 -13.26 5.31 27.13
C THR A 330 -12.14 6.36 27.22
N TYR A 331 -12.06 7.08 28.34
CA TYR A 331 -11.06 8.15 28.55
C TYR A 331 -10.01 7.73 29.58
N ARG A 332 -8.75 8.10 29.38
CA ARG A 332 -7.65 7.85 30.32
C ARG A 332 -6.73 9.06 30.42
N ILE A 333 -6.33 9.43 31.63
CA ILE A 333 -5.29 10.46 31.83
C ILE A 333 -3.92 9.78 31.72
N GLU A 334 -3.24 10.04 30.59
CA GLU A 334 -1.94 9.44 30.27
C GLU A 334 -0.79 10.13 31.02
N LYS A 335 -0.93 11.44 31.28
CA LYS A 335 0.13 12.21 31.92
C LYS A 335 -0.43 13.31 32.81
N GLN A 336 0.15 13.44 33.99
CA GLN A 336 0.06 14.61 34.85
C GLN A 336 1.46 15.24 34.90
N VAL A 337 1.56 16.52 34.55
CA VAL A 337 2.83 17.25 34.45
C VAL A 337 2.74 18.53 35.27
N GLY A 338 3.86 18.94 35.85
CA GLY A 338 4.00 20.22 36.56
C GLY A 338 3.79 20.13 38.08
N PRO A 339 4.21 21.18 38.80
CA PRO A 339 4.06 21.27 40.26
C PRO A 339 2.58 21.38 40.66
N SER A 340 2.27 21.22 41.95
CA SER A 340 0.88 21.23 42.44
C SER A 340 0.07 22.50 42.14
N HIS A 341 0.72 23.61 41.77
CA HIS A 341 0.12 24.88 41.40
C HIS A 341 0.05 25.14 39.88
N ASP A 342 0.67 24.30 39.04
CA ASP A 342 0.58 24.33 37.56
C ASP A 342 0.44 22.88 37.05
N ARG A 343 -0.61 22.19 37.51
CA ARG A 343 -0.89 20.83 37.08
C ARG A 343 -1.54 20.85 35.70
N ARG A 344 -0.89 20.17 34.76
CA ARG A 344 -1.36 20.03 33.39
C ARG A 344 -1.59 18.55 33.05
N PHE A 345 -2.70 18.31 32.37
CA PHE A 345 -3.28 17.00 32.14
C PHE A 345 -3.33 16.71 30.64
N ILE A 346 -2.91 15.50 30.26
CA ILE A 346 -3.07 14.97 28.91
C ILE A 346 -4.01 13.77 29.01
N CYS A 347 -5.11 13.80 28.25
CA CYS A 347 -6.08 12.72 28.16
C CYS A 347 -5.96 12.01 26.81
N SER A 348 -6.05 10.68 26.83
CA SER A 348 -6.41 9.87 25.67
C SER A 348 -7.89 9.53 25.68
N VAL A 349 -8.43 9.21 24.51
CA VAL A 349 -9.75 8.62 24.34
C VAL A 349 -9.68 7.48 23.34
N GLN A 350 -10.43 6.42 23.63
CA GLN A 350 -10.51 5.19 22.85
C GLN A 350 -11.97 4.94 22.44
N VAL A 351 -12.19 4.62 21.17
CA VAL A 351 -13.52 4.25 20.62
C VAL A 351 -13.37 2.95 19.84
N ALA A 352 -14.20 1.95 20.16
CA ALA A 352 -14.33 0.74 19.37
C ALA A 352 -15.30 1.01 18.21
N VAL A 353 -14.84 0.82 16.97
CA VAL A 353 -15.60 0.99 15.73
C VAL A 353 -15.67 -0.35 14.99
N ALA A 354 -16.51 -0.44 13.95
CA ALA A 354 -16.70 -1.69 13.20
C ALA A 354 -15.40 -2.24 12.55
N LYS A 355 -14.41 -1.38 12.29
CA LYS A 355 -13.10 -1.74 11.71
C LYS A 355 -11.95 -1.83 12.74
N GLY A 356 -12.24 -1.92 14.03
CA GLY A 356 -11.23 -2.06 15.09
C GLY A 356 -11.33 -0.99 16.18
N VAL A 357 -10.21 -0.62 16.80
CA VAL A 357 -10.16 0.33 17.90
C VAL A 357 -9.38 1.58 17.49
N VAL A 358 -10.04 2.74 17.54
CA VAL A 358 -9.40 4.04 17.33
C VAL A 358 -8.95 4.59 18.68
N PHE A 359 -7.73 5.12 18.75
CA PHE A 359 -7.14 5.73 19.93
C PHE A 359 -6.55 7.10 19.57
N VAL A 360 -6.90 8.14 20.33
CA VAL A 360 -6.43 9.51 20.07
C VAL A 360 -6.08 10.21 21.39
N THR A 361 -4.97 10.94 21.40
CA THR A 361 -4.52 11.75 22.54
C THR A 361 -4.82 13.22 22.30
N GLY A 362 -5.47 13.88 23.26
CA GLY A 362 -5.77 15.30 23.25
C GLY A 362 -4.58 16.19 23.59
N GLU A 363 -4.80 17.51 23.54
CA GLU A 363 -3.81 18.48 23.96
C GLU A 363 -3.69 18.57 25.49
N GLU A 364 -2.57 19.10 25.95
CA GLU A 364 -2.30 19.42 27.34
C GLU A 364 -3.19 20.58 27.82
N LYS A 365 -3.94 20.38 28.92
CA LYS A 365 -4.85 21.39 29.51
C LYS A 365 -4.70 21.47 31.03
N MET A 366 -5.04 22.61 31.63
CA MET A 366 -4.96 22.86 33.07
C MET A 366 -6.03 22.12 33.91
N ARG A 367 -7.07 21.56 33.28
CA ARG A 367 -8.12 20.80 33.96
C ARG A 367 -8.38 19.48 33.24
N VAL A 368 -8.66 18.43 34.01
CA VAL A 368 -9.04 17.10 33.52
C VAL A 368 -10.20 17.18 32.52
N LYS A 369 -11.27 17.89 32.84
CA LYS A 369 -12.45 18.11 31.96
C LYS A 369 -12.07 18.71 30.60
N ASP A 370 -11.09 19.59 30.57
CA ASP A 370 -10.68 20.27 29.34
C ASP A 370 -9.76 19.37 28.51
N ALA A 371 -8.91 18.58 29.15
CA ALA A 371 -8.08 17.55 28.51
C ALA A 371 -8.96 16.45 27.88
N GLU A 372 -10.01 15.98 28.59
CA GLU A 372 -11.01 15.05 28.05
C GLU A 372 -11.76 15.64 26.85
N ASN A 373 -12.22 16.90 26.92
CA ASN A 373 -12.86 17.56 25.78
C ASN A 373 -11.90 17.74 24.59
N SER A 374 -10.61 18.00 24.84
CA SER A 374 -9.60 18.09 23.80
C SER A 374 -9.38 16.74 23.11
N ALA A 375 -9.27 15.65 23.88
CA ALA A 375 -9.19 14.29 23.35
C ALA A 375 -10.45 13.92 22.55
N ALA A 376 -11.63 14.25 23.08
CA ALA A 376 -12.91 14.01 22.40
C ALA A 376 -13.01 14.77 21.06
N SER A 377 -12.57 16.03 21.00
CA SER A 377 -12.55 16.82 19.76
C SER A 377 -11.67 16.19 18.70
N ALA A 378 -10.45 15.78 19.09
CA ALA A 378 -9.51 15.13 18.17
C ALA A 378 -10.02 13.76 17.67
N MET A 379 -10.73 13.00 18.52
CA MET A 379 -11.37 11.74 18.14
C MET A 379 -12.58 11.94 17.21
N ILE A 380 -13.46 12.92 17.46
CA ILE A 380 -14.57 13.24 16.54
C ILE A 380 -14.00 13.53 15.15
N TRP A 381 -12.95 14.34 15.07
CA TRP A 381 -12.32 14.71 13.81
C TRP A 381 -11.68 13.51 13.11
N GLY A 382 -10.90 12.69 13.83
CA GLY A 382 -10.31 11.46 13.29
C GLY A 382 -11.35 10.46 12.77
N LEU A 383 -12.52 10.36 13.41
CA LEU A 383 -13.64 9.53 12.96
C LEU A 383 -14.36 10.09 11.72
N GLN A 384 -14.34 11.41 11.52
CA GLN A 384 -14.91 12.08 10.34
C GLN A 384 -13.98 11.97 9.12
N ASP A 385 -12.67 12.22 9.31
CA ASP A 385 -11.66 12.17 8.25
C ASP A 385 -11.44 10.73 7.73
N SER A 386 -11.55 9.73 8.62
CA SER A 386 -11.45 8.30 8.26
C SER A 386 -12.57 7.78 7.35
N ASN A 387 -13.62 8.57 7.10
CA ASN A 387 -14.78 8.23 6.28
C ASN A 387 -15.37 6.82 6.59
N LEU A 388 -15.50 6.53 7.89
CA LEU A 388 -16.09 5.30 8.44
C LEU A 388 -17.63 5.39 8.41
N SER A 389 -18.18 5.55 7.19
CA SER A 389 -19.62 5.57 6.89
C SER A 389 -20.27 4.23 7.23
#